data_AF-A0A434ACX5-F1
#
_entry.id   AF-A0A434ACX5-F1
#
_cell.length_a   1.000
_cell.length_b   1.000
_cell.length_c   1.000
_cell.angle_alpha   90.00
_cell.angle_beta   90.00
_cell.angle_gamma   90.00
#
_symmetry.space_group_name_H-M   'P 1'
#
loop_
_entity.id
_entity.type
_entity.pdbx_description
1 polymer ?
#
loop_
_entity_poly.entity_id
_entity_poly.type
_entity_poly.pdbx_seq_one_letter_code
_entity_poly.pdbx_strand_id
1 'polypeptide(L)'
;MKSNRLREEWDALPQKGIFSDEIKLRMWNRIQNATIKKRSRNYQKAIAACIILFISVAGYQSFSALDFAATPKVVTQTFPQDIRLLRLSDGTKVWVNENTQIEYPEHFAANERIVTLKGEAFFEVARDTTRPFIISSGDIKTTVLGTSFDVKAYGKIAEVNVRTGKVKVESAQNAVFLERGYAALFNPKNKTLKKHTIKVLEPEWKKALLDVDGLSLVTVIQKLQADHAFTLQYSSENLKLLQLKGTLDTRQGVPEIIQTIAFALEVTIKPAGNNTYIVSK
;
A
#
# COMPACT_ATOMS: atom_id res chain seq x y z
N MET A 1 -32.99 42.38 24.40
CA MET A 1 -34.33 42.96 24.13
C MET A 1 -35.34 42.87 25.28
N LYS A 2 -35.35 41.87 26.19
CA LYS A 2 -36.41 41.75 27.23
C LYS A 2 -36.28 42.63 28.49
N SER A 3 -35.13 43.26 28.76
CA SER A 3 -34.91 44.05 29.99
C SER A 3 -35.55 45.44 29.94
N ASN A 4 -35.60 46.08 28.77
CA ASN A 4 -36.11 47.45 28.65
C ASN A 4 -37.64 47.49 28.73
N ARG A 5 -38.31 46.51 28.11
CA ARG A 5 -39.78 46.38 28.13
C ARG A 5 -40.35 46.17 29.54
N LEU A 6 -39.65 45.42 30.40
CA LEU A 6 -40.07 45.22 31.79
C LEU A 6 -39.94 46.49 32.65
N ARG A 7 -39.02 47.39 32.28
CA ARG A 7 -38.83 48.67 32.97
C ARG A 7 -39.93 49.66 32.56
N GLU A 8 -40.27 49.68 31.28
CA GLU A 8 -41.39 50.45 30.74
C GLU A 8 -42.74 50.00 31.34
N GLU A 9 -42.99 48.70 31.47
CA GLU A 9 -44.21 48.16 32.10
C GLU A 9 -44.28 48.45 33.61
N TRP A 10 -43.13 48.46 34.31
CA TRP A 10 -43.05 48.81 35.73
C TRP A 10 -43.34 50.30 35.98
N ASP A 11 -42.82 51.17 35.11
CA ASP A 11 -43.01 52.62 35.20
C ASP A 11 -44.44 53.05 34.81
N ALA A 12 -45.21 52.17 34.14
CA ALA A 12 -46.60 52.40 33.73
C ALA A 12 -47.66 52.06 34.81
N LEU A 13 -47.27 51.51 35.97
CA LEU A 13 -48.22 51.14 37.02
C LEU A 13 -48.81 52.38 37.74
N PRO A 14 -50.15 52.47 37.92
CA PRO A 14 -50.85 53.71 38.27
C PRO A 14 -50.70 54.18 39.73
N GLN A 15 -49.93 53.48 40.58
CA GLN A 15 -49.73 53.90 41.99
C GLN A 15 -48.55 54.88 42.13
N LYS A 16 -48.75 56.13 41.71
CA LYS A 16 -47.85 57.24 42.04
C LYS A 16 -48.07 57.66 43.50
N GLY A 17 -47.15 57.30 44.39
CA GLY A 17 -46.98 58.04 45.64
C GLY A 17 -46.42 57.32 46.87
N ILE A 18 -46.33 55.98 46.91
CA ILE A 18 -46.08 55.30 48.20
C ILE A 18 -44.58 55.04 48.48
N PHE A 19 -43.70 55.05 47.47
CA PHE A 19 -42.29 54.72 47.66
C PHE A 19 -41.37 55.81 47.09
N SER A 20 -40.36 56.20 47.89
CA SER A 20 -39.30 57.11 47.44
C SER A 20 -38.48 56.48 46.31
N ASP A 21 -37.87 57.32 45.48
CA ASP A 21 -37.11 56.88 44.30
C ASP A 21 -35.95 55.95 44.68
N GLU A 22 -35.33 56.14 45.85
CA GLU A 22 -34.30 55.24 46.37
C GLU A 22 -34.83 53.82 46.65
N ILE A 23 -36.05 53.71 47.19
CA ILE A 23 -36.67 52.41 47.50
C ILE A 23 -37.00 51.67 46.20
N LYS A 24 -37.55 52.38 45.20
CA LYS A 24 -37.81 51.80 43.88
C LYS A 24 -36.52 51.32 43.21
N LEU A 25 -35.45 52.11 43.29
CA LEU A 25 -34.16 51.77 42.69
C LEU A 25 -33.51 50.55 43.38
N ARG A 26 -33.61 50.46 44.72
CA ARG A 26 -33.16 49.29 45.48
C ARG A 26 -33.99 48.04 45.20
N MET A 27 -35.31 48.16 45.10
CA MET A 27 -36.21 47.05 44.76
C MET A 27 -35.93 46.56 43.34
N TRP A 28 -35.80 47.47 42.38
CA TRP A 28 -35.45 47.15 41.00
C TRP A 28 -34.08 46.46 40.89
N ASN A 29 -33.07 46.99 41.58
CA ASN A 29 -31.74 46.36 41.63
C ASN A 29 -31.79 44.97 42.26
N ARG A 30 -32.62 44.73 43.28
CA ARG A 30 -32.81 43.40 43.88
C ARG A 30 -33.49 42.44 42.91
N ILE A 31 -34.52 42.87 42.19
CA ILE A 31 -35.23 42.05 41.20
C ILE A 31 -34.33 41.73 40.01
N GLN A 32 -33.60 42.72 39.46
CA GLN A 32 -32.64 42.46 38.39
C GLN A 32 -31.54 41.50 38.84
N ASN A 33 -30.94 41.72 40.00
CA ASN A 33 -29.86 40.85 40.48
C ASN A 33 -30.33 39.42 40.80
N ALA A 34 -31.54 39.25 41.35
CA ALA A 34 -32.11 37.93 41.65
C ALA A 34 -32.54 37.16 40.37
N THR A 35 -33.13 37.87 39.39
CA THR A 35 -33.67 37.24 38.17
C THR A 35 -32.60 36.99 37.11
N ILE A 36 -31.59 37.87 36.98
CA ILE A 36 -30.55 37.77 35.93
C ILE A 36 -29.47 36.74 36.32
N LYS A 37 -28.99 36.72 37.57
CA LYS A 37 -27.94 35.77 38.00
C LYS A 37 -28.40 34.31 37.94
N LYS A 38 -29.66 34.03 38.29
CA LYS A 38 -30.20 32.65 38.28
C LYS A 38 -30.35 32.10 36.86
N ARG A 39 -30.67 32.94 35.88
CA ARG A 39 -30.82 32.55 34.47
C ARG A 39 -29.48 32.41 33.74
N SER A 40 -28.49 33.24 34.07
CA SER A 40 -27.12 33.15 33.52
C SER A 40 -26.40 31.84 33.87
N ARG A 41 -26.56 31.36 35.12
CA ARG A 41 -25.84 30.16 35.59
C ARG A 41 -26.33 28.87 34.91
N ASN A 42 -27.62 28.78 34.60
CA ASN A 42 -28.16 27.61 33.89
C ASN A 42 -27.80 27.63 32.39
N TYR A 43 -27.71 28.81 31.78
CA TYR A 43 -27.27 28.95 30.39
C TYR A 43 -25.79 28.60 30.21
N GLN A 44 -24.93 29.00 31.16
CA GLN A 44 -23.52 28.60 31.17
C GLN A 44 -23.33 27.08 31.31
N LYS A 45 -24.15 26.41 32.14
CA LYS A 45 -24.14 24.94 32.24
C LYS A 45 -24.59 24.26 30.95
N ALA A 46 -25.58 24.81 30.26
CA ALA A 46 -26.03 24.28 28.97
C ALA A 46 -24.96 24.45 27.88
N ILE A 47 -24.31 25.61 27.81
CA ILE A 47 -23.19 25.85 26.87
C ILE A 47 -22.06 24.85 27.11
N ALA A 48 -21.66 24.65 28.38
CA ALA A 48 -20.61 23.71 28.73
C ALA A 48 -20.98 22.27 28.30
N ALA A 49 -22.22 21.83 28.51
CA ALA A 49 -22.69 20.52 28.08
C ALA A 49 -22.66 20.36 26.54
N CYS A 50 -23.05 21.40 25.79
CA CYS A 50 -22.97 21.39 24.33
C CYS A 50 -21.52 21.34 23.82
N ILE A 51 -20.60 22.08 24.45
CA ILE A 51 -19.17 22.04 24.10
C ILE A 51 -18.60 20.64 24.36
N ILE A 52 -18.91 20.04 25.51
CA ILE A 52 -18.46 18.68 25.84
C ILE A 52 -19.02 17.69 24.83
N LEU A 53 -20.31 17.75 24.50
CA LEU A 53 -20.93 16.87 23.52
C LEU A 53 -20.32 17.03 22.13
N PHE A 54 -20.03 18.27 21.71
CA PHE A 54 -19.39 18.54 20.43
C PHE A 54 -17.96 18.01 20.38
N ILE A 55 -17.18 18.20 21.46
CA ILE A 55 -15.82 17.64 21.58
C ILE A 55 -15.86 16.12 21.61
N SER A 56 -16.82 15.51 22.32
CA SER A 56 -16.97 14.06 22.36
C SER A 56 -17.37 13.48 21.00
N VAL A 57 -18.28 14.13 20.27
CA VAL A 57 -18.68 13.71 18.92
C VAL A 57 -17.54 13.90 17.92
N ALA A 58 -16.85 15.04 17.93
CA ALA A 58 -15.71 15.31 17.07
C ALA A 58 -14.53 14.38 17.38
N GLY A 59 -14.27 14.11 18.67
CA GLY A 59 -13.30 13.14 19.13
C GLY A 59 -13.66 11.72 18.72
N TYR A 60 -14.93 11.32 18.84
CA TYR A 60 -15.41 10.01 18.39
C TYR A 60 -15.30 9.85 16.87
N GLN A 61 -15.65 10.88 16.09
CA GLN A 61 -15.49 10.86 14.62
C GLN A 61 -14.01 10.81 14.21
N SER A 62 -13.13 11.53 14.91
CA SER A 62 -11.69 11.52 14.61
C SER A 62 -11.04 10.19 15.02
N PHE A 63 -11.45 9.62 16.15
CA PHE A 63 -10.98 8.30 16.63
C PHE A 63 -11.48 7.17 15.73
N SER A 64 -12.77 7.18 15.35
CA SER A 64 -13.32 6.19 14.41
C SER A 64 -12.72 6.31 13.01
N ALA A 65 -12.36 7.51 12.54
CA ALA A 65 -11.62 7.70 11.29
C ALA A 65 -10.19 7.13 11.33
N LEU A 66 -9.57 7.02 12.50
CA LEU A 66 -8.26 6.38 12.66
C LEU A 66 -8.37 4.84 12.63
N ASP A 67 -9.42 4.26 13.20
CA ASP A 67 -9.63 2.80 13.20
C ASP A 67 -10.20 2.25 11.87
N PHE A 68 -10.98 3.05 11.12
CA PHE A 68 -11.49 2.65 9.80
C PHE A 68 -10.45 2.71 8.67
N ALA A 69 -9.25 3.24 8.93
CA ALA A 69 -8.18 3.35 7.95
C ALA A 69 -7.34 2.06 7.79
N ALA A 70 -7.63 1.00 8.57
CA ALA A 70 -6.94 -0.28 8.44
C ALA A 70 -7.44 -1.01 7.18
N THR A 71 -6.84 -0.72 6.03
CA THR A 71 -7.07 -1.47 4.79
C THR A 71 -6.72 -2.95 5.02
N PRO A 72 -7.58 -3.90 4.60
CA PRO A 72 -7.27 -5.31 4.71
C PRO A 72 -5.94 -5.58 4.01
N LYS A 73 -5.05 -6.27 4.73
CA LYS A 73 -3.73 -6.62 4.22
C LYS A 73 -3.72 -8.06 3.74
N VAL A 74 -3.15 -8.25 2.56
CA VAL A 74 -2.85 -9.55 1.99
C VAL A 74 -1.46 -9.96 2.45
N VAL A 75 -1.34 -11.18 2.97
CA VAL A 75 -0.06 -11.79 3.30
C VAL A 75 0.19 -12.94 2.34
N THR A 76 1.29 -12.88 1.61
CA THR A 76 1.78 -13.98 0.81
C THR A 76 3.03 -14.55 1.46
N GLN A 77 3.03 -15.85 1.71
CA GLN A 77 4.17 -16.57 2.26
C GLN A 77 4.55 -17.71 1.33
N THR A 78 5.83 -17.79 1.00
CA THR A 78 6.41 -18.89 0.21
C THR A 78 7.16 -19.86 1.13
N PHE A 79 7.26 -21.10 0.65
CA PHE A 79 7.92 -22.21 1.33
C PHE A 79 9.18 -22.64 0.55
N PRO A 80 9.97 -23.62 1.03
CA PRO A 80 11.11 -24.12 0.27
C PRO A 80 10.70 -24.53 -1.15
N GLN A 81 11.48 -24.11 -2.15
CA GLN A 81 11.24 -24.33 -3.58
C GLN A 81 9.96 -23.69 -4.12
N ASP A 82 9.30 -22.79 -3.38
CA ASP A 82 8.16 -22.04 -3.87
C ASP A 82 8.57 -20.62 -4.25
N ILE A 83 8.42 -20.27 -5.53
CA ILE A 83 8.64 -18.92 -6.04
C ILE A 83 7.31 -18.46 -6.61
N ARG A 84 6.93 -17.21 -6.35
CA ARG A 84 5.65 -16.64 -6.80
C ARG A 84 5.87 -15.35 -7.57
N LEU A 85 5.03 -15.09 -8.57
CA LEU A 85 4.92 -13.79 -9.24
C LEU A 85 3.61 -13.13 -8.84
N LEU A 86 3.70 -12.04 -8.09
CA LEU A 86 2.56 -11.22 -7.68
C LEU A 86 2.42 -10.01 -8.59
N ARG A 87 1.17 -9.63 -8.87
CA ARG A 87 0.80 -8.36 -9.51
C ARG A 87 0.02 -7.54 -8.51
N LEU A 88 0.57 -6.41 -8.09
CA LEU A 88 -0.07 -5.52 -7.12
C LEU A 88 -1.06 -4.59 -7.82
N SER A 89 -1.94 -3.93 -7.06
CA SER A 89 -3.03 -3.10 -7.59
C SER A 89 -2.58 -1.84 -8.34
N ASP A 90 -1.30 -1.45 -8.22
CA ASP A 90 -0.68 -0.35 -8.97
C ASP A 90 0.01 -0.81 -10.27
N GLY A 91 -0.04 -2.10 -10.61
CA GLY A 91 0.65 -2.70 -11.74
C GLY A 91 2.10 -3.10 -11.47
N THR A 92 2.60 -2.93 -10.23
CA THR A 92 3.92 -3.42 -9.81
C THR A 92 3.95 -4.95 -9.86
N LYS A 93 5.02 -5.51 -10.43
CA LYS A 93 5.28 -6.95 -10.43
C LYS A 93 6.31 -7.28 -9.36
N VAL A 94 6.04 -8.31 -8.57
CA VAL A 94 6.93 -8.76 -7.50
C VAL A 94 7.16 -10.25 -7.64
N TRP A 95 8.41 -10.63 -7.91
CA TRP A 95 8.85 -12.01 -7.77
C TRP A 95 9.24 -12.21 -6.31
N VAL A 96 8.59 -13.16 -5.66
CA VAL A 96 8.81 -13.51 -4.25
C VAL A 96 9.58 -14.83 -4.25
N ASN A 97 10.79 -14.81 -3.70
CA ASN A 97 11.65 -15.99 -3.61
C ASN A 97 11.09 -16.99 -2.58
N GLU A 98 11.71 -18.16 -2.44
CA GLU A 98 11.37 -19.14 -1.40
C GLU A 98 11.53 -18.58 0.02
N ASN A 99 10.86 -19.18 1.00
CA ASN A 99 10.95 -18.83 2.42
C ASN A 99 10.78 -17.32 2.71
N THR A 100 9.93 -16.66 1.93
CA THR A 100 9.74 -15.21 1.94
C THR A 100 8.29 -14.89 2.27
N GLN A 101 8.10 -13.88 3.12
CA GLN A 101 6.80 -13.32 3.45
C GLN A 101 6.75 -11.88 2.95
N ILE A 102 5.71 -11.56 2.19
CA ILE A 102 5.37 -10.20 1.79
C ILE A 102 3.95 -9.86 2.23
N GLU A 103 3.77 -8.65 2.76
CA GLU A 103 2.49 -8.12 3.24
C GLU A 103 2.22 -6.79 2.55
N TYR A 104 1.04 -6.66 1.96
CA TYR A 104 0.64 -5.49 1.17
C TYR A 104 -0.88 -5.29 1.23
N PRO A 105 -1.40 -4.06 1.10
CA PRO A 105 -2.84 -3.85 1.05
C PRO A 105 -3.40 -4.29 -0.31
N GLU A 106 -4.67 -4.68 -0.34
CA GLU A 106 -5.36 -4.98 -1.62
C GLU A 106 -5.34 -3.76 -2.55
N HIS A 107 -5.57 -2.57 -1.99
CA HIS A 107 -5.44 -1.29 -2.66
C HIS A 107 -4.51 -0.35 -1.90
N PHE A 108 -3.54 0.23 -2.61
CA PHE A 108 -2.65 1.22 -2.01
C PHE A 108 -3.38 2.53 -1.69
N ALA A 109 -2.86 3.23 -0.68
CA ALA A 109 -3.34 4.54 -0.30
C ALA A 109 -3.13 5.58 -1.41
N ALA A 110 -3.84 6.71 -1.29
CA ALA A 110 -3.80 7.79 -2.27
C ALA A 110 -2.44 8.51 -2.32
N ASN A 111 -1.64 8.44 -1.27
CA ASN A 111 -0.39 9.19 -1.10
C ASN A 111 0.86 8.31 -1.18
N GLU A 112 0.77 7.01 -0.86
CA GLU A 112 1.94 6.12 -0.83
C GLU A 112 1.56 4.65 -1.03
N ARG A 113 2.55 3.85 -1.42
CA ARG A 113 2.41 2.42 -1.69
C ARG A 113 3.35 1.66 -0.76
N ILE A 114 2.86 1.15 0.36
CA ILE A 114 3.67 0.50 1.39
C ILE A 114 3.50 -1.01 1.33
N VAL A 115 4.63 -1.73 1.34
CA VAL A 115 4.68 -3.18 1.53
C VAL A 115 5.71 -3.53 2.62
N THR A 116 5.49 -4.63 3.32
CA THR A 116 6.45 -5.20 4.27
C THR A 116 7.02 -6.48 3.70
N LEU A 117 8.33 -6.67 3.76
CA LEU A 117 9.03 -7.84 3.23
C LEU A 117 9.96 -8.46 4.28
N LYS A 118 9.86 -9.77 4.45
CA LYS A 118 10.81 -10.63 5.19
C LYS A 118 11.26 -11.75 4.26
N GLY A 119 12.53 -11.81 3.90
CA GLY A 119 13.05 -12.72 2.88
C GLY A 119 13.56 -11.99 1.65
N GLU A 120 13.45 -12.58 0.46
CA GLU A 120 14.01 -12.03 -0.78
C GLU A 120 12.93 -11.84 -1.85
N ALA A 121 12.91 -10.67 -2.46
CA ALA A 121 12.00 -10.37 -3.56
C ALA A 121 12.62 -9.40 -4.56
N PHE A 122 12.33 -9.66 -5.84
CA PHE A 122 12.65 -8.78 -6.94
C PHE A 122 11.42 -7.97 -7.32
N PHE A 123 11.58 -6.65 -7.38
CA PHE A 123 10.51 -5.71 -7.66
C PHE A 123 10.72 -5.07 -9.03
N GLU A 124 9.69 -5.08 -9.86
CA GLU A 124 9.53 -4.20 -11.02
C GLU A 124 8.40 -3.21 -10.71
N VAL A 125 8.78 -2.09 -10.11
CA VAL A 125 7.82 -1.10 -9.60
C VAL A 125 7.28 -0.24 -10.73
N ALA A 126 5.95 -0.17 -10.84
CA ALA A 126 5.27 0.71 -11.77
C ALA A 126 5.63 2.18 -11.47
N ARG A 127 5.95 2.93 -12.53
CA ARG A 127 6.38 4.33 -12.40
C ARG A 127 5.22 5.20 -11.93
N ASP A 128 5.38 5.79 -10.75
CA ASP A 128 4.47 6.80 -10.19
C ASP A 128 5.31 7.78 -9.36
N THR A 129 5.44 9.02 -9.85
CA THR A 129 6.19 10.09 -9.18
C THR A 129 5.44 10.73 -8.02
N THR A 130 4.12 10.54 -7.97
CA THR A 130 3.24 11.20 -7.00
C THR A 130 3.04 10.35 -5.75
N ARG A 131 3.09 9.02 -5.89
CA ARG A 131 2.94 8.06 -4.80
C ARG A 131 4.19 7.19 -4.68
N PRO A 132 5.11 7.45 -3.74
CA PRO A 132 6.29 6.63 -3.55
C PRO A 132 5.94 5.18 -3.20
N PHE A 133 6.74 4.25 -3.70
CA PHE A 133 6.69 2.85 -3.33
C PHE A 133 7.74 2.58 -2.25
N ILE A 134 7.29 2.03 -1.13
CA ILE A 134 8.02 1.92 0.11
C ILE A 134 8.01 0.46 0.55
N ILE A 135 9.20 -0.12 0.73
CA ILE A 135 9.37 -1.46 1.26
C ILE A 135 10.00 -1.35 2.65
N SER A 136 9.31 -1.89 3.63
CA SER A 136 9.83 -2.07 4.99
C SER A 136 10.40 -3.48 5.14
N SER A 137 11.70 -3.59 5.42
CA SER A 137 12.39 -4.86 5.58
C SER A 137 13.29 -4.83 6.81
N GLY A 138 12.76 -5.31 7.94
CA GLY A 138 13.46 -5.24 9.22
C GLY A 138 13.80 -3.78 9.59
N ASP A 139 15.08 -3.49 9.75
CA ASP A 139 15.60 -2.17 10.15
C ASP A 139 15.86 -1.21 8.98
N ILE A 140 15.50 -1.60 7.74
CA ILE A 140 15.69 -0.76 6.56
C ILE A 140 14.36 -0.42 5.88
N LYS A 141 14.33 0.78 5.29
CA LYS A 141 13.26 1.29 4.44
C LYS A 141 13.82 1.58 3.05
N THR A 142 13.23 0.97 2.04
CA THR A 142 13.62 1.18 0.63
C THR A 142 12.51 1.95 -0.07
N THR A 143 12.83 3.12 -0.62
CA THR A 143 11.87 4.03 -1.26
C THR A 143 12.24 4.26 -2.72
N VAL A 144 11.26 4.11 -3.61
CA VAL A 144 11.41 4.25 -5.05
C VAL A 144 10.19 4.91 -5.69
N LEU A 145 10.34 5.37 -6.93
CA LEU A 145 9.23 5.95 -7.70
C LEU A 145 8.92 5.17 -8.99
N GLY A 146 9.64 4.09 -9.27
CA GLY A 146 9.53 3.28 -10.50
C GLY A 146 10.91 2.82 -10.94
N THR A 147 11.26 1.61 -10.52
CA THR A 147 12.60 1.04 -10.59
C THR A 147 12.50 -0.48 -10.59
N SER A 148 13.50 -1.14 -11.15
CA SER A 148 13.71 -2.58 -10.99
C SER A 148 14.86 -2.80 -10.02
N PHE A 149 14.66 -3.60 -8.99
CA PHE A 149 15.67 -3.86 -7.96
C PHE A 149 15.33 -5.12 -7.16
N ASP A 150 16.35 -5.67 -6.52
CA ASP A 150 16.24 -6.81 -5.61
C ASP A 150 16.39 -6.34 -4.16
N VAL A 151 15.61 -6.93 -3.26
CA VAL A 151 15.76 -6.76 -1.81
C VAL A 151 15.90 -8.13 -1.19
N LYS A 152 17.04 -8.38 -0.55
CA LYS A 152 17.34 -9.60 0.19
C LYS A 152 17.44 -9.28 1.67
N ALA A 153 16.48 -9.70 2.47
CA ALA A 153 16.36 -9.39 3.89
C ALA A 153 16.02 -10.63 4.72
N TYR A 154 16.91 -11.63 4.68
CA TYR A 154 16.81 -12.81 5.54
C TYR A 154 17.43 -12.53 6.92
N GLY A 155 16.61 -12.62 7.97
CA GLY A 155 17.05 -12.40 9.34
C GLY A 155 17.45 -10.95 9.60
N LYS A 156 18.70 -10.73 10.03
CA LYS A 156 19.22 -9.39 10.42
C LYS A 156 20.08 -8.72 9.35
N ILE A 157 20.40 -9.42 8.28
CA ILE A 157 21.20 -8.88 7.18
C ILE A 157 20.24 -8.51 6.06
N ALA A 158 20.43 -7.31 5.52
CA ALA A 158 19.65 -6.85 4.38
C ALA A 158 20.58 -6.29 3.29
N GLU A 159 20.25 -6.56 2.04
CA GLU A 159 20.94 -6.06 0.87
C GLU A 159 19.93 -5.59 -0.17
N VAL A 160 20.21 -4.47 -0.82
CA VAL A 160 19.36 -3.90 -1.87
C VAL A 160 20.20 -3.65 -3.11
N ASN A 161 19.83 -4.27 -4.24
CA ASN A 161 20.59 -4.26 -5.49
C ASN A 161 19.79 -3.60 -6.61
N VAL A 162 20.30 -2.53 -7.20
CA VAL A 162 19.53 -1.76 -8.20
C VAL A 162 19.84 -2.19 -9.63
N ARG A 163 18.77 -2.50 -10.38
CA ARG A 163 18.83 -2.86 -11.80
C ARG A 163 18.53 -1.67 -12.71
N THR A 164 17.47 -0.90 -12.41
CA THR A 164 17.11 0.31 -13.17
C THR A 164 16.64 1.43 -12.24
N GLY A 165 16.84 2.67 -12.69
CA GLY A 165 16.41 3.87 -11.98
C GLY A 165 17.21 4.16 -10.70
N LYS A 166 16.56 4.82 -9.73
CA LYS A 166 17.18 5.33 -8.49
C LYS A 166 16.39 4.86 -7.27
N VAL A 167 17.11 4.34 -6.29
CA VAL A 167 16.56 3.78 -5.05
C VAL A 167 17.15 4.50 -3.85
N LYS A 168 16.31 4.92 -2.92
CA LYS A 168 16.75 5.44 -1.61
C LYS A 168 16.63 4.32 -0.59
N VAL A 169 17.70 4.01 0.11
CA VAL A 169 17.70 3.03 1.22
C VAL A 169 18.05 3.77 2.50
N GLU A 170 17.23 3.61 3.52
CA GLU A 170 17.36 4.29 4.82
C GLU A 170 17.42 3.27 5.94
N SER A 171 18.31 3.50 6.89
CA SER A 171 18.30 2.84 8.20
C SER A 171 18.09 3.88 9.29
N ALA A 172 18.10 3.46 10.55
CA ALA A 172 18.06 4.37 11.69
C ALA A 172 19.23 5.37 11.73
N GLN A 173 20.37 5.07 11.10
CA GLN A 173 21.60 5.87 11.25
C GLN A 173 21.96 6.68 10.01
N ASN A 174 21.65 6.19 8.81
CA ASN A 174 22.00 6.88 7.58
C ASN A 174 21.07 6.51 6.42
N ALA A 175 21.18 7.28 5.34
CA ALA A 175 20.52 7.02 4.08
C ALA A 175 21.55 6.97 2.95
N VAL A 176 21.31 6.12 1.95
CA VAL A 176 22.12 6.04 0.74
C VAL A 176 21.22 6.05 -0.49
N PHE A 177 21.69 6.70 -1.55
CA PHE A 177 21.06 6.65 -2.87
C PHE A 177 21.83 5.68 -3.76
N LEU A 178 21.10 4.73 -4.31
CA LEU A 178 21.58 3.71 -5.22
C LEU A 178 21.07 4.01 -6.63
N GLU A 179 21.91 3.69 -7.59
CA GLU A 179 21.63 3.66 -9.01
C GLU A 179 22.14 2.33 -9.55
N ARG A 180 21.86 2.06 -10.82
CA ARG A 180 22.30 0.84 -11.49
C ARG A 180 23.80 0.59 -11.26
N GLY A 181 24.15 -0.63 -10.86
CA GLY A 181 25.54 -1.01 -10.57
C GLY A 181 25.95 -0.82 -9.12
N TYR A 182 25.05 -0.34 -8.26
CA TYR A 182 25.30 -0.22 -6.83
C TYR A 182 24.32 -1.03 -6.00
N ALA A 183 24.83 -1.42 -4.83
CA ALA A 183 24.10 -2.10 -3.78
C ALA A 183 24.28 -1.38 -2.44
N ALA A 184 23.30 -1.51 -1.55
CA ALA A 184 23.45 -1.15 -0.14
C ALA A 184 23.41 -2.41 0.72
N LEU A 185 24.45 -2.61 1.52
CA LEU A 185 24.50 -3.66 2.52
C LEU A 185 24.23 -3.07 3.91
N PHE A 186 23.25 -3.62 4.61
CA PHE A 186 22.92 -3.27 5.97
C PHE A 186 23.75 -4.06 6.98
N ASN A 187 24.40 -3.36 7.90
CA ASN A 187 25.12 -3.95 9.01
C ASN A 187 24.29 -3.86 10.30
N PRO A 188 23.81 -5.00 10.85
CA PRO A 188 22.95 -4.98 12.03
C PRO A 188 23.66 -4.56 13.32
N LYS A 189 25.00 -4.63 13.39
CA LYS A 189 25.73 -4.29 14.62
C LYS A 189 25.70 -2.80 14.90
N ASN A 190 25.94 -1.99 13.88
CA ASN A 190 25.98 -0.53 13.99
C ASN A 190 24.75 0.15 13.35
N LYS A 191 23.83 -0.63 12.77
CA LYS A 191 22.63 -0.16 12.08
C LYS A 191 22.91 0.81 10.92
N THR A 192 24.05 0.66 10.25
CA THR A 192 24.44 1.50 9.12
C THR A 192 24.32 0.78 7.78
N LEU A 193 24.13 1.57 6.74
CA LEU A 193 24.15 1.14 5.34
C LEU A 193 25.51 1.46 4.70
N LYS A 194 26.08 0.48 4.00
CA LYS A 194 27.29 0.66 3.19
C LYS A 194 26.95 0.49 1.71
N LYS A 195 27.13 1.56 0.93
CA LYS A 195 27.05 1.51 -0.54
C LYS A 195 28.30 0.85 -1.11
N HIS A 196 28.14 -0.05 -2.07
CA HIS A 196 29.24 -0.67 -2.80
C HIS A 196 28.84 -1.00 -4.24
N THR A 197 29.83 -1.21 -5.11
CA THR A 197 29.61 -1.54 -6.53
C THR A 197 29.36 -3.04 -6.70
N ILE A 198 28.43 -3.39 -7.57
CA ILE A 198 28.09 -4.77 -7.92
C ILE A 198 28.01 -4.94 -9.43
N LYS A 199 28.19 -6.18 -9.90
CA LYS A 199 27.82 -6.54 -11.27
C LYS A 199 26.30 -6.56 -11.37
N VAL A 200 25.76 -5.88 -12.38
CA VAL A 200 24.31 -5.82 -12.58
C VAL A 200 23.82 -7.11 -13.20
N LEU A 201 23.31 -8.02 -12.37
CA LEU A 201 22.68 -9.27 -12.76
C LEU A 201 21.26 -9.33 -12.19
N GLU A 202 20.34 -9.97 -12.91
CA GLU A 202 19.06 -10.36 -12.31
C GLU A 202 19.28 -11.59 -11.43
N PRO A 203 18.55 -11.74 -10.31
CA PRO A 203 18.65 -12.94 -9.50
C PRO A 203 18.28 -14.17 -10.34
N GLU A 204 19.14 -15.19 -10.35
CA GLU A 204 18.93 -16.38 -11.19
C GLU A 204 17.62 -17.11 -10.84
N TRP A 205 17.22 -17.10 -9.57
CA TRP A 205 15.96 -17.70 -9.11
C TRP A 205 14.72 -17.05 -9.76
N LYS A 206 14.79 -15.77 -10.17
CA LYS A 206 13.70 -15.10 -10.89
C LYS A 206 13.37 -15.79 -12.21
N LYS A 207 14.37 -16.40 -12.87
CA LYS A 207 14.20 -17.09 -14.15
C LYS A 207 13.34 -18.36 -14.04
N ALA A 208 13.15 -18.88 -12.83
CA ALA A 208 12.26 -20.01 -12.56
C ALA A 208 10.81 -19.75 -13.01
N LEU A 209 10.40 -18.48 -13.05
CA LEU A 209 9.06 -18.08 -13.47
C LEU A 209 9.13 -17.19 -14.71
N LEU A 210 8.63 -17.71 -15.83
CA LEU A 210 8.43 -16.95 -17.05
C LEU A 210 7.06 -16.26 -17.03
N ASP A 211 7.07 -14.94 -16.99
CA ASP A 211 5.86 -14.14 -17.19
C ASP A 211 5.41 -14.21 -18.66
N VAL A 212 4.26 -14.84 -18.91
CA VAL A 212 3.70 -15.06 -20.26
C VAL A 212 2.43 -14.28 -20.51
N ASP A 213 2.05 -13.41 -19.60
CA ASP A 213 0.78 -12.69 -19.65
C ASP A 213 0.66 -11.79 -20.90
N GLY A 214 -0.29 -12.14 -21.77
CA GLY A 214 -0.53 -11.45 -23.04
C GLY A 214 0.47 -11.80 -24.15
N LEU A 215 1.36 -12.77 -23.95
CA LEU A 215 2.32 -13.19 -24.97
C LEU A 215 1.72 -14.21 -25.94
N SER A 216 2.08 -14.11 -27.21
CA SER A 216 1.72 -15.12 -28.22
C SER A 216 2.46 -16.43 -27.99
N LEU A 217 1.87 -17.55 -28.41
CA LEU A 217 2.47 -18.88 -28.32
C LEU A 217 3.85 -18.89 -28.97
N VAL A 218 4.00 -18.29 -30.16
CA VAL A 218 5.31 -18.21 -30.82
C VAL A 218 6.35 -17.47 -29.97
N THR A 219 5.97 -16.37 -29.32
CA THR A 219 6.88 -15.60 -28.45
C THR A 219 7.25 -16.40 -27.20
N VAL A 220 6.30 -17.09 -26.56
CA VAL A 220 6.57 -17.92 -25.38
C VAL A 220 7.53 -19.06 -25.74
N ILE A 221 7.31 -19.72 -26.87
CA ILE A 221 8.15 -20.82 -27.34
C ILE A 221 9.56 -20.32 -27.67
N GLN A 222 9.70 -19.18 -28.34
CA GLN A 222 11.01 -18.56 -28.58
C GLN A 222 11.78 -18.28 -27.28
N LYS A 223 11.09 -17.82 -26.23
CA LYS A 223 11.72 -17.60 -24.92
C LYS A 223 12.18 -18.91 -24.27
N LEU A 224 11.35 -19.96 -24.33
CA LEU A 224 11.72 -21.29 -23.81
C LEU A 224 12.88 -21.91 -24.61
N GLN A 225 12.94 -21.67 -25.92
CA GLN A 225 14.00 -22.18 -26.79
C GLN A 225 15.38 -21.55 -26.51
N ALA A 226 15.43 -20.44 -25.76
CA ALA A 226 16.70 -19.82 -25.37
C ALA A 226 17.51 -20.72 -24.42
N ASP A 227 16.82 -21.45 -23.54
CA ASP A 227 17.44 -22.28 -22.50
C ASP A 227 17.21 -23.80 -22.74
N HIS A 228 16.30 -24.16 -23.66
CA HIS A 228 15.93 -25.55 -23.93
C HIS A 228 15.95 -25.86 -25.43
N ALA A 229 16.62 -26.96 -25.82
CA ALA A 229 16.77 -27.33 -27.22
C ALA A 229 15.60 -28.17 -27.74
N PHE A 230 14.48 -27.57 -28.14
CA PHE A 230 13.33 -28.28 -28.74
C PHE A 230 12.77 -27.51 -29.96
N THR A 231 11.98 -28.20 -30.79
CA THR A 231 11.33 -27.59 -31.97
C THR A 231 9.82 -27.73 -31.88
N LEU A 232 9.10 -26.68 -32.29
CA LEU A 232 7.65 -26.70 -32.41
C LEU A 232 7.23 -26.50 -33.87
N GLN A 233 6.41 -27.41 -34.37
CA GLN A 233 5.74 -27.31 -35.66
C GLN A 233 4.26 -27.07 -35.44
N TYR A 234 3.64 -26.30 -36.33
CA TYR A 234 2.24 -25.89 -36.21
C TYR A 234 1.46 -26.44 -37.40
N SER A 235 0.32 -27.08 -37.15
CA SER A 235 -0.57 -27.52 -38.24
C SER A 235 -1.27 -26.35 -38.97
N SER A 236 -1.30 -25.18 -38.33
CA SER A 236 -1.92 -23.95 -38.82
C SER A 236 -1.18 -22.73 -38.28
N GLU A 237 -0.99 -21.71 -39.12
CA GLU A 237 -0.35 -20.44 -38.74
C GLU A 237 -1.12 -19.70 -37.63
N ASN A 238 -2.45 -19.83 -37.56
CA ASN A 238 -3.26 -19.17 -36.54
C ASN A 238 -2.93 -19.64 -35.11
N LEU A 239 -2.41 -20.86 -34.95
CA LEU A 239 -2.02 -21.39 -33.65
C LEU A 239 -0.85 -20.61 -33.04
N LYS A 240 0.02 -20.01 -33.87
CA LYS A 240 1.14 -19.19 -33.40
C LYS A 240 0.69 -17.92 -32.67
N LEU A 241 -0.50 -17.41 -33.03
CA LEU A 241 -1.07 -16.16 -32.53
C LEU A 241 -1.87 -16.34 -31.23
N LEU A 242 -2.10 -17.58 -30.79
CA LEU A 242 -2.80 -17.84 -29.52
C LEU A 242 -2.07 -17.18 -28.36
N GLN A 243 -2.80 -16.49 -27.50
CA GLN A 243 -2.24 -15.75 -26.38
C GLN A 243 -2.30 -16.57 -25.10
N LEU A 244 -1.18 -16.62 -24.39
CA LEU A 244 -1.12 -17.17 -23.05
C LEU A 244 -1.37 -16.07 -22.00
N LYS A 245 -1.88 -16.49 -20.85
CA LYS A 245 -2.05 -15.65 -19.68
C LYS A 245 -1.49 -16.36 -18.45
N GLY A 246 -0.87 -15.59 -17.57
CA GLY A 246 -0.29 -16.08 -16.32
C GLY A 246 1.22 -16.27 -16.38
N THR A 247 1.70 -17.30 -15.70
CA THR A 247 3.12 -17.54 -15.45
C THR A 247 3.44 -19.01 -15.69
N LEU A 248 4.55 -19.30 -16.36
CA LEU A 248 5.06 -20.67 -16.54
C LEU A 248 6.23 -20.93 -15.60
N ASP A 249 6.25 -22.11 -14.99
CA ASP A 249 7.37 -22.58 -14.17
C ASP A 249 8.38 -23.31 -15.08
N THR A 250 9.53 -22.68 -15.29
CA THR A 250 10.60 -23.17 -16.19
C THR A 250 11.51 -24.21 -15.53
N ARG A 251 11.30 -24.50 -14.25
CA ARG A 251 12.04 -25.56 -13.53
C ARG A 251 11.55 -26.95 -13.91
N GLN A 252 10.36 -27.03 -14.50
CA GLN A 252 9.79 -28.26 -15.01
C GLN A 252 10.50 -28.72 -16.30
N GLY A 253 10.36 -29.99 -16.65
CA GLY A 253 10.83 -30.49 -17.93
C GLY A 253 10.05 -29.87 -19.09
N VAL A 254 10.67 -29.85 -20.27
CA VAL A 254 10.01 -29.40 -21.51
C VAL A 254 8.67 -30.12 -21.75
N PRO A 255 8.53 -31.46 -21.56
CA PRO A 255 7.25 -32.13 -21.74
C PRO A 255 6.13 -31.57 -20.87
N GLU A 256 6.41 -31.30 -19.60
CA GLU A 256 5.43 -30.78 -18.63
C GLU A 256 5.04 -29.33 -18.95
N ILE A 257 6.02 -28.49 -19.33
CA ILE A 257 5.77 -27.11 -19.78
C ILE A 257 4.88 -27.11 -21.02
N ILE A 258 5.20 -27.95 -22.01
CA ILE A 258 4.43 -28.09 -23.24
C ILE A 258 3.01 -28.59 -22.95
N GLN A 259 2.84 -29.56 -22.03
CA GLN A 259 1.53 -30.03 -21.62
C GLN A 259 0.72 -28.94 -20.92
N THR A 260 1.36 -28.13 -20.08
CA THR A 260 0.72 -26.97 -19.42
C THR A 260 0.24 -25.95 -20.45
N ILE A 261 1.06 -25.65 -21.45
CA ILE A 261 0.69 -24.77 -22.57
C ILE A 261 -0.47 -25.36 -23.37
N ALA A 262 -0.41 -26.65 -23.70
CA ALA A 262 -1.46 -27.35 -24.43
C ALA A 262 -2.81 -27.29 -23.70
N PHE A 263 -2.79 -27.55 -22.38
CA PHE A 263 -3.95 -27.46 -21.52
C PHE A 263 -4.51 -26.04 -21.46
N ALA A 264 -3.66 -25.04 -21.23
CA ALA A 264 -4.08 -23.64 -21.10
C ALA A 264 -4.67 -23.05 -22.40
N LEU A 265 -4.22 -23.54 -23.56
CA LEU A 265 -4.69 -23.09 -24.87
C LEU A 265 -5.80 -23.97 -25.46
N GLU A 266 -6.17 -25.05 -24.78
CA GLU A 266 -7.12 -26.07 -25.29
C GLU A 266 -6.70 -26.60 -26.68
N VAL A 267 -5.41 -26.86 -26.86
CA VAL A 267 -4.82 -27.41 -28.09
C VAL A 267 -4.15 -28.76 -27.82
N THR A 268 -3.98 -29.55 -28.87
CA THR A 268 -3.21 -30.79 -28.81
C THR A 268 -1.76 -30.52 -29.16
N ILE A 269 -0.83 -30.90 -28.28
CA ILE A 269 0.61 -30.89 -28.60
C ILE A 269 1.17 -32.30 -28.42
N LYS A 270 1.62 -32.91 -29.51
CA LYS A 270 2.13 -34.30 -29.52
C LYS A 270 3.61 -34.35 -29.90
N PRO A 271 4.41 -35.24 -29.29
CA PRO A 271 5.78 -35.46 -29.72
C PRO A 271 5.82 -36.09 -31.12
N ALA A 272 6.77 -35.64 -31.95
CA ALA A 272 7.03 -36.13 -33.31
C ALA A 272 8.43 -36.76 -33.46
N GLY A 273 9.16 -36.94 -32.35
CA GLY A 273 10.55 -37.43 -32.33
C GLY A 273 11.58 -36.31 -32.40
N ASN A 274 12.85 -36.62 -32.12
CA ASN A 274 13.98 -35.66 -32.16
C ASN A 274 13.71 -34.32 -31.43
N ASN A 275 13.08 -34.39 -30.26
CA ASN A 275 12.65 -33.22 -29.47
C ASN A 275 11.78 -32.21 -30.26
N THR A 276 11.03 -32.71 -31.24
CA THR A 276 10.06 -31.97 -32.03
C THR A 276 8.65 -32.27 -31.54
N TYR A 277 7.82 -31.24 -31.47
CA TYR A 277 6.42 -31.34 -31.10
C TYR A 277 5.54 -30.72 -32.19
N ILE A 278 4.38 -31.31 -32.45
CA ILE A 278 3.39 -30.81 -33.39
C ILE A 278 2.20 -30.27 -32.61
N VAL A 279 1.87 -29.00 -32.83
CA VAL A 279 0.68 -28.33 -32.32
C VAL A 279 -0.45 -28.46 -33.32
N SER A 280 -1.59 -28.97 -32.87
CA SER A 280 -2.84 -29.00 -33.62
C SER A 280 -4.00 -28.56 -32.74
N LYS A 281 -5.13 -28.26 -33.38
CA LYS A 281 -6.41 -28.17 -32.65
C LYS A 281 -6.82 -29.55 -32.14
#